data_AF-A0A395MU66-F1
#
_entry.id   AF-A0A395MU66-F1
#
_cell.length_a   1.000
_cell.length_b   1.000
_cell.length_c   1.000
_cell.angle_alpha   90.00
_cell.angle_beta   90.00
_cell.angle_gamma   90.00
#
_symmetry.space_group_name_H-M   'P 1'
#
loop_
_entity.id
_entity.type
_entity.pdbx_description
1 polymer ?
#
loop_
_entity_poly.entity_id
_entity_poly.type
_entity_poly.pdbx_seq_one_letter_code
_entity_poly.pdbx_strand_id
1 'polypeptide(L)'
;MSAVLAIVQEYLFQRFHKVPIIKFKEPKDIDAWLYFAVKFLPTVVAVTFGVFWQFTDFEVRRLEAFYQLSRQQGALASKSINADYVTSFSFWRPFRAIKLGHYAVALSSFASIMAVSLVPTCAAASIILTPSRAERMESPEDEKRIYVAAMWSRLLTVVLSLCALMGCGLLYVLQTRRSGLLADVRGIAGLASMAVVSHVLMDFKDMDTAKPKDIHQKLKRRRYMLRNSSLAPYEGTSAKIETDSEQDDAAHLSEHPHPLMLRPMGCIPFIVGLLLFAGLIPTILFSPAQVITDKAAWVVTALAVILKLCWGAMETSVRMMEPYYILSKRHAHSKTLTLDYTALPFAYMPLRALLNGHFVVFLVGFGSVMAEFLTILVTSLATVDGQDFIVGYGLHLGKGEWKGNDDKKKLFNSGQETVRSFYITLGATLFILLYMFVVANIVFFRRRHPFLPRQPNTIASILAFIHQSKMLYNFVGTAKLSNNDMAKKLDDGKTYGLGWFTGRDGQTHCGVDQEELTSSYKHGVDYTTMNNPWNAQWDVL
;
A
#
# COMPACT_ATOMS: atom_id res chain seq x y z
N MET A 1 -13.29 -16.82 -5.50
CA MET A 1 -12.28 -16.42 -6.51
C MET A 1 -11.01 -17.25 -6.43
N SER A 2 -10.29 -17.29 -5.31
CA SER A 2 -9.01 -18.04 -5.19
C SER A 2 -9.11 -19.52 -5.62
N ALA A 3 -10.13 -20.24 -5.13
CA ALA A 3 -10.35 -21.65 -5.50
C ALA A 3 -10.66 -21.82 -7.01
N VAL A 4 -11.45 -20.91 -7.59
CA VAL A 4 -11.77 -20.93 -9.03
C VAL A 4 -10.51 -20.73 -9.86
N LEU A 5 -9.65 -19.75 -9.50
CA LEU A 5 -8.38 -19.53 -10.19
C LEU A 5 -7.43 -20.73 -10.05
N ALA A 6 -7.40 -21.39 -8.89
CA ALA A 6 -6.60 -22.62 -8.71
C ALA A 6 -7.09 -23.76 -9.61
N ILE A 7 -8.41 -23.98 -9.69
CA ILE A 7 -9.02 -25.00 -10.56
C ILE A 7 -8.74 -24.68 -12.04
N VAL A 8 -8.92 -23.42 -12.44
CA VAL A 8 -8.64 -22.97 -13.81
C VAL A 8 -7.16 -23.16 -14.15
N GLN A 9 -6.25 -22.79 -13.26
CA GLN A 9 -4.82 -22.98 -13.47
C GLN A 9 -4.46 -24.47 -13.62
N GLU A 10 -5.01 -25.32 -12.77
CA GLU A 10 -4.78 -26.77 -12.84
C GLU A 10 -5.37 -27.38 -14.12
N TYR A 11 -6.56 -26.93 -14.54
CA TYR A 11 -7.15 -27.33 -15.81
C TYR A 11 -6.27 -26.93 -17.01
N LEU A 12 -5.79 -25.67 -17.03
CA LEU A 12 -4.89 -25.18 -18.07
C LEU A 12 -3.58 -25.99 -18.09
N PHE A 13 -3.04 -26.33 -16.92
CA PHE A 13 -1.85 -27.17 -16.82
C PHE A 13 -2.09 -28.56 -17.41
N GLN A 14 -3.14 -29.26 -16.99
CA GLN A 14 -3.44 -30.61 -17.48
C GLN A 14 -3.67 -30.64 -18.99
N ARG A 15 -4.30 -29.59 -19.54
CA ARG A 15 -4.57 -29.48 -20.97
C ARG A 15 -3.33 -29.11 -21.80
N PHE A 16 -2.52 -28.16 -21.33
CA PHE A 16 -1.49 -27.50 -22.13
C PHE A 16 -0.04 -27.79 -21.69
N HIS A 17 0.18 -28.72 -20.77
CA HIS A 17 1.53 -29.15 -20.40
C HIS A 17 2.20 -29.98 -21.50
N LYS A 18 1.44 -30.88 -22.15
CA LYS A 18 1.94 -31.74 -23.25
C LYS A 18 1.58 -31.21 -24.64
N VAL A 19 0.48 -30.46 -24.73
CA VAL A 19 -0.03 -29.88 -25.98
C VAL A 19 0.26 -28.38 -25.96
N PRO A 20 0.89 -27.80 -26.99
CA PRO A 20 1.15 -26.36 -27.00
C PRO A 20 -0.16 -25.58 -27.10
N ILE A 21 -0.23 -24.43 -26.42
CA ILE A 21 -1.39 -23.53 -26.46
C ILE A 21 -1.56 -22.95 -27.87
N ILE A 22 -0.45 -22.50 -28.47
CA ILE A 22 -0.38 -21.93 -29.82
C ILE A 22 0.89 -22.46 -30.48
N LYS A 23 0.78 -22.76 -31.77
CA LYS A 23 1.91 -22.98 -32.69
C LYS A 23 1.88 -21.89 -33.74
N PHE A 24 2.99 -21.23 -33.99
CA PHE A 24 3.09 -20.17 -35.00
C PHE A 24 4.52 -20.08 -35.55
N LYS A 25 4.65 -19.52 -36.75
CA LYS A 25 5.97 -19.22 -37.34
C LYS A 25 6.25 -17.72 -37.23
N GLU A 26 5.31 -16.90 -37.69
CA GLU A 26 5.38 -15.45 -37.56
C GLU A 26 4.43 -14.91 -36.48
N PRO A 27 4.81 -13.82 -35.76
CA PRO A 27 3.89 -13.14 -34.85
C PRO A 27 2.60 -12.63 -35.51
N LYS A 28 2.61 -12.41 -36.83
CA LYS A 28 1.45 -11.97 -37.61
C LYS A 28 0.43 -13.06 -37.87
N ASP A 29 0.84 -14.33 -37.73
CA ASP A 29 -0.04 -15.49 -37.95
C ASP A 29 -1.00 -15.72 -36.78
N ILE A 30 -0.76 -15.05 -35.65
CA ILE A 30 -1.56 -15.18 -34.44
C ILE A 30 -2.62 -14.08 -34.44
N ASP A 31 -3.88 -14.48 -34.24
CA ASP A 31 -4.96 -13.53 -33.98
C ASP A 31 -4.64 -12.65 -32.76
N ALA A 32 -4.87 -11.34 -32.88
CA ALA A 32 -4.50 -10.36 -31.86
C ALA A 32 -5.18 -10.64 -30.51
N TRP A 33 -6.44 -11.11 -30.55
CA TRP A 33 -7.16 -11.47 -29.33
C TRP A 33 -6.58 -12.72 -28.67
N LEU A 34 -6.27 -13.76 -29.45
CA LEU A 34 -5.65 -14.99 -28.95
C LEU A 34 -4.26 -14.70 -28.33
N TYR A 35 -3.49 -13.83 -28.98
CA TYR A 35 -2.21 -13.35 -28.46
C TYR A 35 -2.38 -12.65 -27.09
N PHE A 36 -3.32 -11.71 -27.01
CA PHE A 36 -3.62 -11.00 -25.77
C PHE A 36 -4.06 -11.96 -24.65
N ALA A 37 -4.94 -12.91 -24.98
CA ALA A 37 -5.49 -13.88 -24.04
C ALA A 37 -4.44 -14.85 -23.48
N VAL A 38 -3.42 -15.21 -24.26
CA VAL A 38 -2.34 -16.08 -23.77
C VAL A 38 -1.29 -15.28 -23.02
N LYS A 39 -0.88 -14.12 -23.52
CA LYS A 39 0.27 -13.38 -22.98
C LYS A 39 -0.09 -12.46 -21.81
N PHE A 40 -1.13 -11.64 -21.95
CA PHE A 40 -1.44 -10.58 -20.97
C PHE A 40 -2.52 -11.00 -19.99
N LEU A 41 -3.57 -11.67 -20.44
CA LEU A 41 -4.73 -11.98 -19.61
C LEU A 41 -4.39 -12.72 -18.30
N PRO A 42 -3.50 -13.73 -18.25
CA PRO A 42 -3.15 -14.39 -17.00
C PRO A 42 -2.51 -13.44 -15.98
N THR A 43 -1.64 -12.55 -16.45
CA THR A 43 -0.99 -11.54 -15.58
C THR A 43 -1.97 -10.46 -15.13
N VAL A 44 -2.88 -10.02 -15.99
CA VAL A 44 -3.95 -9.06 -15.65
C VAL A 44 -4.89 -9.64 -14.59
N VAL A 45 -5.29 -10.91 -14.74
CA VAL A 45 -6.11 -11.62 -13.75
C VAL A 45 -5.36 -11.79 -12.42
N ALA A 46 -4.08 -12.17 -12.48
CA ALA A 46 -3.22 -12.29 -11.30
C ALA A 46 -3.06 -10.97 -10.52
N VAL A 47 -2.82 -9.87 -11.23
CA VAL A 47 -2.70 -8.53 -10.65
C VAL A 47 -4.02 -8.06 -10.04
N THR A 48 -5.12 -8.22 -10.77
CA THR A 48 -6.47 -7.86 -10.29
C THR A 48 -6.85 -8.68 -9.05
N PHE A 49 -6.47 -9.95 -9.00
CA PHE A 49 -6.65 -10.79 -7.82
C PHE A 49 -5.86 -10.28 -6.61
N GLY A 50 -4.59 -9.90 -6.79
CA GLY A 50 -3.76 -9.31 -5.74
C GLY A 50 -4.38 -8.02 -5.17
N VAL A 51 -4.93 -7.18 -6.04
CA VAL A 51 -5.65 -5.95 -5.71
C VAL A 51 -6.83 -6.19 -4.75
N PHE A 52 -7.68 -7.19 -5.03
CA PHE A 52 -8.80 -7.51 -4.15
C PHE A 52 -8.35 -7.99 -2.77
N TRP A 53 -7.27 -8.75 -2.72
CA TRP A 53 -6.67 -9.17 -1.45
C TRP A 53 -6.07 -8.02 -0.66
N GLN A 54 -5.44 -7.04 -1.31
CA GLN A 54 -4.97 -5.81 -0.63
C GLN A 54 -6.12 -5.03 0.01
N PHE A 55 -7.23 -4.87 -0.72
CA PHE A 55 -8.41 -4.21 -0.19
C PHE A 55 -8.96 -4.94 1.05
N THR A 56 -9.06 -6.27 0.96
CA THR A 56 -9.53 -7.11 2.07
C THR A 56 -8.60 -7.02 3.28
N ASP A 57 -7.29 -7.13 3.09
CA ASP A 57 -6.28 -6.99 4.15
C ASP A 57 -6.31 -5.60 4.80
N PHE A 58 -6.54 -4.54 4.02
CA PHE A 58 -6.69 -3.20 4.57
C PHE A 58 -7.89 -3.08 5.51
N GLU A 59 -9.07 -3.53 5.09
CA GLU A 59 -10.29 -3.46 5.92
C GLU A 59 -10.18 -4.30 7.18
N VAL A 60 -9.61 -5.51 7.09
CA VAL A 60 -9.39 -6.38 8.25
C VAL A 60 -8.46 -5.71 9.26
N ARG A 61 -7.37 -5.07 8.81
CA ARG A 61 -6.45 -4.32 9.68
C ARG A 61 -7.12 -3.12 10.34
N ARG A 62 -7.93 -2.36 9.59
CA ARG A 62 -8.66 -1.20 10.14
C ARG A 62 -9.63 -1.62 11.24
N LEU A 63 -10.33 -2.75 11.05
CA LEU A 63 -11.38 -3.20 11.95
C LEU A 63 -10.89 -4.03 13.14
N GLU A 64 -9.70 -4.65 13.07
CA GLU A 64 -9.22 -5.57 14.10
C GLU A 64 -9.23 -4.97 15.51
N ALA A 65 -8.81 -3.71 15.66
CA ALA A 65 -8.81 -3.05 16.97
C ALA A 65 -10.21 -3.03 17.60
N PHE A 66 -11.26 -2.80 16.80
CA PHE A 66 -12.64 -2.76 17.29
C PHE A 66 -13.18 -4.16 17.61
N TYR A 67 -12.80 -5.19 16.84
CA TYR A 67 -13.10 -6.59 17.18
C TYR A 67 -12.46 -7.04 18.49
N GLN A 68 -11.29 -6.50 18.85
CA GLN A 68 -10.67 -6.79 20.14
C GLN A 68 -11.39 -6.04 21.27
N LEU A 69 -11.74 -4.77 21.06
CA LEU A 69 -12.42 -3.93 22.04
C LEU A 69 -13.88 -4.36 22.31
N SER A 70 -14.54 -5.05 21.38
CA SER A 70 -15.92 -5.53 21.54
C SER A 70 -16.06 -6.78 22.43
N ARG A 71 -14.95 -7.37 22.87
CA ARG A 71 -14.95 -8.52 23.78
C ARG A 71 -15.56 -8.15 25.14
N GLN A 72 -16.22 -9.10 25.80
CA GLN A 72 -16.90 -8.87 27.09
C GLN A 72 -15.98 -8.29 28.18
N GLN A 73 -14.70 -8.68 28.19
CA GLN A 73 -13.69 -8.20 29.13
C GLN A 73 -12.83 -7.05 28.58
N GLY A 74 -13.24 -6.44 27.46
CA GLY A 74 -12.43 -5.51 26.69
C GLY A 74 -11.14 -6.14 26.15
N ALA A 75 -10.21 -5.29 25.74
CA ALA A 75 -8.86 -5.64 25.30
C ALA A 75 -7.81 -4.75 25.96
N LEU A 76 -6.59 -5.28 26.14
CA LEU A 76 -5.43 -4.50 26.55
C LEU A 76 -5.12 -3.42 25.51
N ALA A 77 -4.65 -2.25 25.95
CA ALA A 77 -4.28 -1.17 25.04
C ALA A 77 -3.18 -1.59 24.05
N SER A 78 -2.17 -2.33 24.53
CA SER A 78 -1.06 -2.86 23.72
C SER A 78 -1.53 -3.78 22.58
N LYS A 79 -2.61 -4.54 22.81
CA LYS A 79 -3.25 -5.45 21.84
C LYS A 79 -4.44 -4.80 21.10
N SER A 80 -4.72 -3.51 21.28
CA SER A 80 -5.87 -2.85 20.62
C SER A 80 -5.52 -1.45 20.12
N ILE A 81 -5.76 -0.41 20.92
CA ILE A 81 -5.63 0.99 20.50
C ILE A 81 -4.19 1.41 20.21
N ASN A 82 -3.18 0.72 20.75
CA ASN A 82 -1.77 0.96 20.49
C ASN A 82 -1.19 0.08 19.37
N ALA A 83 -1.98 -0.81 18.76
CA ALA A 83 -1.50 -1.66 17.69
C ALA A 83 -1.32 -0.86 16.39
N ASP A 84 -0.12 -0.90 15.80
CA ASP A 84 0.18 -0.25 14.51
C ASP A 84 0.29 -1.29 13.39
N TYR A 85 -0.73 -1.36 12.56
CA TYR A 85 -0.73 -2.17 11.33
C TYR A 85 -0.62 -1.35 10.04
N VAL A 86 -0.60 -0.02 10.15
CA VAL A 86 -0.65 0.89 9.01
C VAL A 86 0.76 1.13 8.47
N THR A 87 1.72 1.43 9.34
CA THR A 87 3.10 1.78 8.93
C THR A 87 4.07 0.60 9.02
N SER A 88 3.65 -0.50 9.65
CA SER A 88 4.41 -1.75 9.69
C SER A 88 4.70 -2.28 8.29
N PHE A 89 5.98 -2.58 8.02
CA PHE A 89 6.42 -3.19 6.77
C PHE A 89 5.64 -4.48 6.48
N SER A 90 5.14 -4.60 5.24
CA SER A 90 4.19 -5.64 4.86
C SER A 90 4.67 -7.05 5.22
N PHE A 91 5.96 -7.35 5.03
CA PHE A 91 6.52 -8.67 5.32
C PHE A 91 6.53 -9.05 6.82
N TRP A 92 6.79 -8.09 7.72
CA TRP A 92 6.87 -8.35 9.17
C TRP A 92 5.50 -8.35 9.85
N ARG A 93 4.50 -7.75 9.20
CA ARG A 93 3.15 -7.59 9.72
C ARG A 93 2.47 -8.90 10.17
N PRO A 94 2.44 -9.99 9.37
CA PRO A 94 1.74 -11.21 9.79
C PRO A 94 2.36 -11.87 11.01
N PHE A 95 3.69 -11.89 11.12
CA PHE A 95 4.39 -12.44 12.30
C PHE A 95 4.06 -11.66 13.57
N ARG A 96 3.99 -10.33 13.48
CA ARG A 96 3.56 -9.49 14.59
C ARG A 96 2.09 -9.72 14.96
N ALA A 97 1.22 -9.89 13.97
CA ALA A 97 -0.19 -10.19 14.21
C ALA A 97 -0.37 -11.54 14.95
N ILE A 98 0.45 -12.54 14.65
CA ILE A 98 0.48 -13.81 15.40
C ILE A 98 0.89 -13.57 16.86
N LYS A 99 1.98 -12.82 17.10
CA LYS A 99 2.44 -12.49 18.46
C LYS A 99 1.37 -11.76 19.30
N LEU A 100 0.58 -10.90 18.67
CA LEU A 100 -0.51 -10.17 19.33
C LEU A 100 -1.81 -11.00 19.47
N GLY A 101 -1.89 -12.20 18.88
CA GLY A 101 -3.09 -13.04 18.86
C GLY A 101 -4.18 -12.53 17.90
N HIS A 102 -3.80 -11.75 16.89
CA HIS A 102 -4.68 -11.15 15.89
C HIS A 102 -4.72 -12.03 14.62
N TYR A 103 -5.32 -13.20 14.75
CA TYR A 103 -5.31 -14.22 13.68
C TYR A 103 -5.97 -13.76 12.38
N ALA A 104 -7.01 -12.91 12.43
CA ALA A 104 -7.64 -12.37 11.22
C ALA A 104 -6.65 -11.51 10.41
N VAL A 105 -5.90 -10.64 11.09
CA VAL A 105 -4.85 -9.83 10.46
C VAL A 105 -3.71 -10.71 9.95
N ALA A 106 -3.29 -11.73 10.70
CA ALA A 106 -2.24 -12.64 10.26
C ALA A 106 -2.62 -13.37 8.96
N LEU A 107 -3.81 -13.98 8.90
CA LEU A 107 -4.30 -14.72 7.73
C LEU A 107 -4.46 -13.80 6.51
N SER A 108 -5.09 -12.63 6.69
CA SER A 108 -5.30 -11.68 5.60
C SER A 108 -3.98 -11.10 5.07
N SER A 109 -3.03 -10.79 5.95
CA SER A 109 -1.72 -10.27 5.55
C SER A 109 -0.86 -11.32 4.84
N PHE A 110 -0.85 -12.58 5.30
CA PHE A 110 -0.17 -13.66 4.57
C PHE A 110 -0.77 -13.85 3.17
N ALA A 111 -2.10 -13.96 3.08
CA ALA A 111 -2.80 -14.13 1.81
C ALA A 111 -2.55 -12.94 0.86
N SER A 112 -2.54 -11.71 1.39
CA SER A 112 -2.27 -10.51 0.59
C SER A 112 -0.83 -10.46 0.06
N ILE A 113 0.18 -10.79 0.88
CA ILE A 113 1.58 -10.86 0.42
C ILE A 113 1.72 -11.90 -0.69
N MET A 114 1.15 -13.09 -0.51
CA MET A 114 1.18 -14.15 -1.52
C MET A 114 0.45 -13.76 -2.81
N ALA A 115 -0.73 -13.15 -2.69
CA ALA A 115 -1.54 -12.74 -3.83
C ALA A 115 -0.92 -11.57 -4.62
N VAL A 116 -0.23 -10.65 -3.94
CA VAL A 116 0.38 -9.48 -4.58
C VAL A 116 1.74 -9.79 -5.19
N SER A 117 2.54 -10.67 -4.56
CA SER A 117 3.89 -10.96 -5.04
C SER A 117 4.00 -12.27 -5.81
N LEU A 118 3.63 -13.40 -5.20
CA LEU A 118 3.88 -14.72 -5.76
C LEU A 118 2.94 -15.03 -6.92
N VAL A 119 1.68 -14.63 -6.86
CA VAL A 119 0.69 -14.95 -7.91
C VAL A 119 1.08 -14.33 -9.27
N PRO A 120 1.36 -13.01 -9.39
CA PRO A 120 1.84 -12.44 -10.66
C PRO A 120 3.18 -13.00 -11.12
N THR A 121 4.13 -13.23 -10.19
CA THR A 121 5.48 -13.73 -10.52
C THR A 121 5.43 -15.16 -11.05
N CYS A 122 4.68 -16.06 -10.38
CA CYS A 122 4.49 -17.43 -10.84
C CYS A 122 3.63 -17.51 -12.11
N ALA A 123 2.62 -16.64 -12.26
CA ALA A 123 1.83 -16.57 -13.49
C ALA A 123 2.71 -16.18 -14.68
N ALA A 124 3.56 -15.16 -14.52
CA ALA A 124 4.56 -14.78 -15.51
C ALA A 124 5.50 -15.93 -15.87
N ALA A 125 6.03 -16.63 -14.85
CA ALA A 125 6.96 -17.73 -15.04
C ALA A 125 6.32 -19.02 -15.63
N SER A 126 4.99 -19.14 -15.55
CA SER A 126 4.27 -20.34 -15.99
C SER A 126 4.18 -20.47 -17.51
N ILE A 127 4.34 -19.37 -18.25
CA ILE A 127 4.20 -19.33 -19.71
C ILE A 127 5.60 -19.31 -20.32
N ILE A 128 6.00 -20.39 -20.98
CA ILE A 128 7.32 -20.52 -21.61
C ILE A 128 7.16 -20.68 -23.13
N LEU A 129 8.03 -19.99 -23.86
CA LEU A 129 8.20 -20.13 -25.30
C LEU A 129 9.31 -21.15 -25.59
N THR A 130 9.01 -22.16 -26.41
CA THR A 130 9.97 -23.14 -26.96
C THR A 130 9.92 -23.13 -28.49
N PRO A 131 11.00 -23.50 -29.22
CA PRO A 131 12.34 -23.82 -28.74
C PRO A 131 13.06 -22.62 -28.09
N SER A 132 14.14 -22.91 -27.35
CA SER A 132 14.90 -21.89 -26.63
C SER A 132 15.50 -20.87 -27.60
N ARG A 133 15.90 -19.71 -27.08
CA ARG A 133 16.39 -18.62 -27.94
C ARG A 133 17.60 -19.04 -28.79
N ALA A 134 18.56 -19.77 -28.21
CA ALA A 134 19.74 -20.27 -28.94
C ALA A 134 19.32 -21.20 -30.10
N GLU A 135 18.40 -22.11 -29.84
CA GLU A 135 17.85 -23.03 -30.85
C GLU A 135 17.07 -22.28 -31.95
N ARG A 136 16.35 -21.20 -31.61
CA ARG A 136 15.69 -20.33 -32.60
C ARG A 136 16.66 -19.57 -33.49
N MET A 137 17.88 -19.29 -33.01
CA MET A 137 18.92 -18.65 -33.82
C MET A 137 19.61 -19.66 -34.76
N GLU A 138 19.72 -20.92 -34.34
CA GLU A 138 20.28 -22.01 -35.15
C GLU A 138 19.31 -22.48 -36.24
N SER A 139 18.00 -22.55 -35.94
CA SER A 139 16.95 -22.97 -36.88
C SER A 139 15.78 -21.97 -36.93
N PRO A 140 15.87 -20.90 -37.76
CA PRO A 140 14.85 -19.84 -37.81
C PRO A 140 13.48 -20.26 -38.37
N GLU A 141 13.42 -21.38 -39.10
CA GLU A 141 12.19 -21.89 -39.76
C GLU A 141 11.33 -22.78 -38.85
N ASP A 142 11.84 -23.10 -37.65
CA ASP A 142 11.16 -23.98 -36.71
C ASP A 142 9.92 -23.33 -36.08
N GLU A 143 8.88 -24.13 -35.87
CA GLU A 143 7.64 -23.67 -35.25
C GLU A 143 7.86 -23.26 -33.79
N LYS A 144 7.45 -22.03 -33.47
CA LYS A 144 7.41 -21.52 -32.10
C LYS A 144 6.18 -22.07 -31.40
N ARG A 145 6.36 -22.56 -30.17
CA ARG A 145 5.34 -23.24 -29.37
C ARG A 145 5.29 -22.68 -27.96
N ILE A 146 4.08 -22.39 -27.47
CA ILE A 146 3.87 -21.89 -26.11
C ILE A 146 3.39 -23.04 -25.23
N TYR A 147 4.10 -23.32 -24.15
CA TYR A 147 3.75 -24.36 -23.18
C TYR A 147 3.56 -23.78 -21.78
N VAL A 148 2.82 -24.53 -20.96
CA VAL A 148 2.70 -24.26 -19.53
C VAL A 148 3.78 -25.05 -18.77
N ALA A 149 4.68 -24.33 -18.10
CA ALA A 149 5.75 -24.89 -17.32
C ALA A 149 5.21 -25.64 -16.09
N ALA A 150 5.61 -26.91 -15.91
CA ALA A 150 5.10 -27.73 -14.80
C ALA A 150 5.43 -27.17 -13.42
N MET A 151 6.70 -26.83 -13.17
CA MET A 151 7.13 -26.36 -11.86
C MET A 151 6.38 -25.08 -11.45
N TRP A 152 6.39 -24.06 -12.30
CA TRP A 152 5.75 -22.77 -12.01
C TRP A 152 4.23 -22.85 -11.96
N SER A 153 3.62 -23.66 -12.82
CA SER A 153 2.17 -23.87 -12.76
C SER A 153 1.74 -24.58 -11.49
N ARG A 154 2.48 -25.61 -11.05
CA ARG A 154 2.20 -26.30 -9.77
C ARG A 154 2.38 -25.36 -8.58
N LEU A 155 3.46 -24.56 -8.57
CA LEU A 155 3.67 -23.53 -7.55
C LEU A 155 2.53 -22.51 -7.53
N LEU A 156 2.06 -22.06 -8.69
CA LEU A 156 0.93 -21.13 -8.79
C LEU A 156 -0.36 -21.75 -8.23
N THR A 157 -0.67 -23.00 -8.59
CA THR A 157 -1.84 -23.74 -8.04
C THR A 157 -1.75 -23.88 -6.52
N VAL A 158 -0.57 -24.20 -5.98
CA VAL A 158 -0.35 -24.31 -4.53
C VAL A 158 -0.56 -22.96 -3.85
N VAL A 159 0.02 -21.88 -4.38
CA VAL A 159 -0.14 -20.52 -3.82
C VAL A 159 -1.61 -20.10 -3.83
N LEU A 160 -2.33 -20.30 -4.93
CA LEU A 160 -3.76 -19.97 -5.03
C LEU A 160 -4.61 -20.82 -4.07
N SER A 161 -4.28 -22.10 -3.90
CA SER A 161 -4.95 -22.98 -2.94
C SER A 161 -4.70 -22.56 -1.49
N LEU A 162 -3.47 -22.18 -1.15
CA LEU A 162 -3.15 -21.62 0.16
C LEU A 162 -3.91 -20.32 0.41
N CYS A 163 -4.00 -19.42 -0.57
CA CYS A 163 -4.83 -18.22 -0.47
C CYS A 163 -6.32 -18.56 -0.29
N ALA A 164 -6.82 -19.63 -0.92
CA ALA A 164 -8.19 -20.10 -0.72
C ALA A 164 -8.43 -20.60 0.71
N LEU A 165 -7.51 -21.43 1.24
CA LEU A 165 -7.58 -21.93 2.62
C LEU A 165 -7.51 -20.80 3.64
N MET A 166 -6.58 -19.85 3.47
CA MET A 166 -6.48 -18.66 4.32
C MET A 166 -7.74 -17.79 4.22
N GLY A 167 -8.34 -17.67 3.04
CA GLY A 167 -9.62 -16.98 2.84
C GLY A 167 -10.79 -17.64 3.57
N CYS A 168 -10.90 -18.97 3.51
CA CYS A 168 -11.91 -19.71 4.28
C CYS A 168 -11.69 -19.54 5.79
N GLY A 169 -10.44 -19.64 6.25
CA GLY A 169 -10.09 -19.39 7.66
C GLY A 169 -10.41 -17.96 8.10
N LEU A 170 -10.13 -16.97 7.26
CA LEU A 170 -10.47 -15.58 7.52
C LEU A 170 -11.99 -15.39 7.63
N LEU A 171 -12.78 -15.95 6.70
CA LEU A 171 -14.24 -15.89 6.76
C LEU A 171 -14.78 -16.52 8.03
N TYR A 172 -14.27 -17.70 8.41
CA TYR A 172 -14.66 -18.37 9.65
C TYR A 172 -14.36 -17.50 10.89
N VAL A 173 -13.17 -16.89 10.96
CA VAL A 173 -12.80 -16.01 12.08
C VAL A 173 -13.66 -14.75 12.10
N LEU A 174 -13.94 -14.14 10.94
CA LEU A 174 -14.75 -12.92 10.84
C LEU A 174 -16.21 -13.17 11.18
N GLN A 175 -16.80 -14.32 10.79
CA GLN A 175 -18.18 -14.69 11.12
C GLN A 175 -18.36 -14.98 12.63
N THR A 176 -17.32 -15.48 13.28
CA THR A 176 -17.35 -15.81 14.71
C THR A 176 -17.25 -14.56 15.61
N ARG A 177 -16.73 -13.44 15.07
CA ARG A 177 -16.46 -12.21 15.84
C ARG A 177 -17.48 -11.12 15.55
N ARG A 178 -17.82 -10.32 16.55
CA ARG A 178 -18.68 -9.12 16.39
C ARG A 178 -17.83 -7.85 16.50
N SER A 179 -18.00 -6.90 15.59
CA SER A 179 -17.20 -5.66 15.59
C SER A 179 -17.61 -4.68 16.70
N GLY A 180 -18.87 -4.72 17.15
CA GLY A 180 -19.44 -3.79 18.14
C GLY A 180 -19.65 -2.35 17.63
N LEU A 181 -19.41 -2.11 16.34
CA LEU A 181 -19.61 -0.83 15.67
C LEU A 181 -21.00 -0.75 15.04
N LEU A 182 -21.70 0.37 15.26
CA LEU A 182 -23.00 0.67 14.66
C LEU A 182 -22.88 1.47 13.36
N ALA A 183 -21.76 2.17 13.18
CA ALA A 183 -21.44 2.94 11.98
C ALA A 183 -19.95 2.77 11.62
N ASP A 184 -19.61 3.02 10.36
CA ASP A 184 -18.22 2.96 9.88
C ASP A 184 -17.41 4.12 10.46
N VAL A 185 -16.34 3.80 11.18
CA VAL A 185 -15.48 4.76 11.87
C VAL A 185 -14.40 5.22 10.90
N ARG A 186 -14.53 6.45 10.38
CA ARG A 186 -13.58 7.04 9.43
C ARG A 186 -12.92 8.29 9.97
N GLY A 187 -11.62 8.40 9.72
CA GLY A 187 -10.84 9.60 10.02
C GLY A 187 -10.85 10.00 11.50
N ILE A 188 -10.59 11.29 11.74
CA ILE A 188 -10.53 11.88 13.08
C ILE A 188 -11.94 11.99 13.67
N ALA A 189 -12.91 12.36 12.84
CA ALA A 189 -14.31 12.55 13.22
C ALA A 189 -14.95 11.26 13.77
N GLY A 190 -14.69 10.12 13.12
CA GLY A 190 -15.16 8.82 13.59
C GLY A 190 -14.62 8.51 14.99
N LEU A 191 -13.31 8.61 15.20
CA LEU A 191 -12.71 8.33 16.51
C LEU A 191 -13.13 9.33 17.59
N ALA A 192 -13.28 10.61 17.24
CA ALA A 192 -13.80 11.64 18.13
C ALA A 192 -15.24 11.30 18.57
N SER A 193 -16.11 10.89 17.65
CA SER A 193 -17.50 10.53 17.97
C SER A 193 -17.62 9.41 19.01
N MET A 194 -16.66 8.48 19.01
CA MET A 194 -16.60 7.36 19.95
C MET A 194 -16.00 7.73 21.31
N ALA A 195 -15.14 8.75 21.35
CA ALA A 195 -14.40 9.14 22.55
C ALA A 195 -15.13 10.14 23.44
N VAL A 196 -16.20 10.79 22.94
CA VAL A 196 -16.91 11.86 23.66
C VAL A 196 -17.76 11.36 24.82
N VAL A 197 -18.37 10.19 24.71
CA VAL A 197 -19.38 9.70 25.67
C VAL A 197 -18.75 9.16 26.96
N SER A 198 -17.49 8.77 26.90
CA SER A 198 -16.77 8.04 27.94
C SER A 198 -15.55 8.81 28.43
N HIS A 199 -15.15 8.60 29.68
CA HIS A 199 -13.96 9.23 30.27
C HIS A 199 -12.62 8.69 29.72
N VAL A 200 -12.61 8.09 28.53
CA VAL A 200 -11.39 7.49 27.93
C VAL A 200 -10.31 8.52 27.65
N LEU A 201 -10.69 9.76 27.32
CA LEU A 201 -9.74 10.83 27.05
C LEU A 201 -8.93 11.22 28.29
N MET A 202 -9.42 10.98 29.51
CA MET A 202 -8.68 11.31 30.74
C MET A 202 -7.38 10.52 30.87
N ASP A 203 -7.30 9.35 30.25
CA ASP A 203 -6.08 8.53 30.26
C ASP A 203 -4.94 9.13 29.41
N PHE A 204 -5.28 10.06 28.53
CA PHE A 204 -4.37 10.77 27.63
C PHE A 204 -3.86 12.10 28.18
N LYS A 205 -4.13 12.40 29.47
CA LYS A 205 -3.58 13.57 30.15
C LYS A 205 -2.05 13.64 29.97
N ASP A 206 -1.52 14.82 29.66
CA ASP A 206 -0.09 15.08 29.46
C ASP A 206 0.55 14.27 28.31
N MET A 207 -0.23 13.88 27.29
CA MET A 207 0.28 13.13 26.12
C MET A 207 0.26 13.90 24.80
N ASP A 208 -0.06 15.19 24.83
CA ASP A 208 -0.30 16.02 23.64
C ASP A 208 0.87 15.96 22.64
N THR A 209 2.10 16.06 23.15
CA THR A 209 3.35 15.97 22.37
C THR A 209 4.16 14.69 22.62
N ALA A 210 3.62 13.74 23.40
CA ALA A 210 4.31 12.52 23.78
C ALA A 210 4.64 11.62 22.59
N LYS A 211 5.77 10.91 22.66
CA LYS A 211 6.18 9.97 21.62
C LYS A 211 5.31 8.70 21.65
N PRO A 212 5.20 7.95 20.54
CA PRO A 212 4.40 6.72 20.51
C PRO A 212 4.78 5.68 21.57
N LYS A 213 6.07 5.59 21.93
CA LYS A 213 6.55 4.68 22.99
C LYS A 213 6.07 5.09 24.38
N ASP A 214 6.05 6.38 24.67
CA ASP A 214 5.63 6.91 25.97
C ASP A 214 4.12 6.69 26.17
N ILE A 215 3.33 6.96 25.12
CA ILE A 215 1.89 6.64 25.08
C ILE A 215 1.68 5.14 25.28
N HIS A 216 2.46 4.30 24.59
CA HIS A 216 2.39 2.86 24.75
C HIS A 216 2.68 2.44 26.19
N GLN A 217 3.78 2.92 26.78
CA GLN A 217 4.19 2.56 28.13
C GLN A 217 3.16 2.97 29.19
N LYS A 218 2.56 4.17 29.05
CA LYS A 218 1.55 4.67 29.99
C LYS A 218 0.21 3.94 29.87
N LEU A 219 -0.15 3.48 28.66
CA LEU A 219 -1.44 2.82 28.42
C LEU A 219 -1.37 1.30 28.41
N LYS A 220 -0.20 0.67 28.28
CA LYS A 220 -0.07 -0.76 27.92
C LYS A 220 -0.88 -1.70 28.81
N ARG A 221 -0.92 -1.45 30.12
CA ARG A 221 -1.64 -2.27 31.12
C ARG A 221 -3.12 -1.95 31.25
N ARG A 222 -3.59 -0.85 30.65
CA ARG A 222 -5.00 -0.44 30.71
C ARG A 222 -5.83 -1.29 29.75
N ARG A 223 -7.06 -1.58 30.17
CA ARG A 223 -8.06 -2.28 29.35
C ARG A 223 -9.12 -1.30 28.87
N TYR A 224 -9.47 -1.41 27.61
CA TYR A 224 -10.53 -0.64 26.97
C TYR A 224 -11.58 -1.57 26.41
N MET A 225 -12.84 -1.13 26.42
CA MET A 225 -13.95 -1.86 25.83
C MET A 225 -14.80 -0.94 24.97
N LEU A 226 -15.51 -1.52 24.02
CA LEU A 226 -16.46 -0.81 23.18
C LEU A 226 -17.89 -1.03 23.71
N ARG A 227 -18.55 0.03 24.18
CA ARG A 227 -19.95 0.01 24.63
C ARG A 227 -20.79 0.94 23.76
N ASN A 228 -21.79 0.41 23.05
CA ASN A 228 -22.66 1.19 22.17
C ASN A 228 -21.88 2.10 21.20
N SER A 229 -20.84 1.53 20.56
CA SER A 229 -19.92 2.26 19.68
C SER A 229 -19.15 3.41 20.34
N SER A 230 -19.10 3.47 21.68
CA SER A 230 -18.28 4.41 22.45
C SER A 230 -17.14 3.67 23.15
N LEU A 231 -15.94 4.25 23.10
CA LEU A 231 -14.72 3.63 23.62
C LEU A 231 -14.57 3.94 25.11
N ALA A 232 -14.73 2.98 26.02
CA ALA A 232 -14.66 3.24 27.47
C ALA A 232 -13.51 2.49 28.15
N PRO A 233 -12.92 3.04 29.23
CA PRO A 233 -12.04 2.27 30.10
C PRO A 233 -12.82 1.13 30.75
N TYR A 234 -12.14 -0.01 30.98
CA TYR A 234 -12.73 -1.17 31.66
C TYR A 234 -12.59 -1.00 33.18
N GLU A 235 -13.72 -0.90 33.90
CA GLU A 235 -13.76 -0.64 35.35
C GLU A 235 -13.98 -1.90 36.22
N GLY A 236 -14.02 -3.10 35.64
CA GLY A 236 -14.26 -4.33 36.41
C GLY A 236 -13.06 -4.73 37.28
N THR A 237 -13.35 -5.24 38.49
CA THR A 237 -12.36 -5.78 39.44
C THR A 237 -11.56 -6.91 38.76
N SER A 238 -10.33 -6.61 38.39
CA SER A 238 -9.48 -7.49 37.60
C SER A 238 -8.87 -8.57 38.50
N ALA A 239 -9.65 -9.56 38.95
CA ALA A 239 -9.17 -10.72 39.71
C ALA A 239 -8.32 -11.70 38.87
N LYS A 240 -7.99 -11.34 37.61
CA LYS A 240 -7.03 -12.02 36.75
C LYS A 240 -6.09 -11.00 36.10
N ILE A 241 -5.25 -10.37 36.93
CA ILE A 241 -4.04 -9.68 36.48
C ILE A 241 -2.93 -10.72 36.16
N GLU A 242 -3.15 -11.99 36.48
CA GLU A 242 -2.17 -13.06 36.32
C GLU A 242 -2.14 -13.64 34.90
N THR A 243 -0.92 -13.75 34.38
CA THR A 243 -0.44 -14.62 33.28
C THR A 243 -0.78 -14.29 31.82
N ASP A 244 -0.96 -13.03 31.44
CA ASP A 244 -0.51 -12.65 30.08
C ASP A 244 1.00 -12.39 30.20
N SER A 245 1.84 -13.36 29.83
CA SER A 245 3.29 -13.20 29.75
C SER A 245 3.59 -12.06 28.75
N GLU A 246 3.77 -10.84 29.25
CA GLU A 246 4.02 -9.66 28.41
C GLU A 246 5.44 -9.76 27.81
N GLN A 247 5.54 -10.36 26.63
CA GLN A 247 6.66 -10.13 25.74
C GLN A 247 6.52 -8.68 25.23
N ASP A 248 7.17 -7.75 25.95
CA ASP A 248 7.08 -6.29 25.78
C ASP A 248 7.75 -5.86 24.47
N ASP A 249 7.09 -6.11 23.32
CA ASP A 249 7.64 -5.81 21.99
C ASP A 249 7.52 -4.31 21.65
N ALA A 250 7.84 -3.37 22.55
CA ALA A 250 7.82 -1.92 22.26
C ALA A 250 8.82 -1.50 21.15
N ALA A 251 9.73 -2.40 20.75
CA ALA A 251 10.76 -2.20 19.75
C ALA A 251 10.24 -1.80 18.35
N HIS A 252 9.00 -2.15 18.01
CA HIS A 252 8.44 -1.87 16.67
C HIS A 252 7.85 -0.45 16.53
N LEU A 253 7.65 0.28 17.64
CA LEU A 253 7.06 1.62 17.59
C LEU A 253 8.12 2.61 17.12
N SER A 254 7.93 3.15 15.92
CA SER A 254 8.83 4.19 15.41
C SER A 254 8.68 5.46 16.25
N GLU A 255 9.78 5.97 16.81
CA GLU A 255 9.76 7.18 17.64
C GLU A 255 9.58 8.47 16.83
N HIS A 256 9.96 8.45 15.55
CA HIS A 256 9.95 9.64 14.72
C HIS A 256 8.53 9.99 14.23
N PRO A 257 8.22 11.28 14.03
CA PRO A 257 6.89 11.77 13.69
C PRO A 257 6.43 11.50 12.25
N HIS A 258 7.33 11.10 11.35
CA HIS A 258 7.00 10.80 9.95
C HIS A 258 7.23 9.33 9.61
N PRO A 259 6.40 8.68 8.76
CA PRO A 259 6.65 7.32 8.27
C PRO A 259 7.98 7.19 7.53
N LEU A 260 8.58 6.00 7.54
CA LEU A 260 9.90 5.74 6.96
C LEU A 260 10.01 6.15 5.48
N MET A 261 8.96 5.94 4.68
CA MET A 261 8.93 6.28 3.25
C MET A 261 8.89 7.78 2.95
N LEU A 262 8.52 8.62 3.92
CA LEU A 262 8.59 10.09 3.78
C LEU A 262 9.91 10.67 4.29
N ARG A 263 10.77 9.83 4.90
CA ARG A 263 12.09 10.24 5.37
C ARG A 263 13.15 10.02 4.28
N PRO A 264 14.27 10.76 4.32
CA PRO A 264 15.41 10.52 3.44
C PRO A 264 15.88 9.06 3.44
N MET A 265 15.92 8.42 4.62
CA MET A 265 16.36 7.04 4.79
C MET A 265 15.52 6.01 4.01
N GLY A 266 14.23 6.26 3.79
CA GLY A 266 13.37 5.37 3.01
C GLY A 266 13.16 5.83 1.57
N CYS A 267 12.99 7.14 1.38
CA CYS A 267 12.68 7.73 0.07
C CYS A 267 13.88 7.71 -0.88
N ILE A 268 15.10 8.00 -0.40
CA ILE A 268 16.30 8.04 -1.25
C ILE A 268 16.61 6.65 -1.83
N PRO A 269 16.70 5.56 -1.04
CA PRO A 269 16.91 4.22 -1.60
C PRO A 269 15.81 3.83 -2.59
N PHE A 270 14.57 4.26 -2.37
CA PHE A 270 13.48 4.00 -3.30
C PHE A 270 13.65 4.74 -4.63
N ILE A 271 13.99 6.04 -4.60
CA ILE A 271 14.28 6.84 -5.79
C ILE A 271 15.47 6.27 -6.57
N VAL A 272 16.54 5.86 -5.86
CA VAL A 272 17.69 5.19 -6.46
C VAL A 272 17.27 3.86 -7.08
N GLY A 273 16.44 3.07 -6.40
CA GLY A 273 15.88 1.82 -6.92
C GLY A 273 15.07 2.01 -8.21
N LEU A 274 14.29 3.08 -8.31
CA LEU A 274 13.56 3.44 -9.54
C LEU A 274 14.52 3.77 -10.69
N LEU A 275 15.58 4.55 -10.43
CA LEU A 275 16.59 4.88 -11.44
C LEU A 275 17.37 3.65 -11.91
N LEU A 276 17.81 2.81 -10.96
CA LEU A 276 18.51 1.57 -11.26
C LEU A 276 17.64 0.64 -12.11
N PHE A 277 16.35 0.52 -11.78
CA PHE A 277 15.43 -0.31 -12.54
C PHE A 277 15.10 0.28 -13.92
N ALA A 278 14.98 1.60 -14.03
CA ALA A 278 14.83 2.29 -15.32
C ALA A 278 16.05 2.10 -16.23
N GLY A 279 17.26 2.03 -15.68
CA GLY A 279 18.47 1.64 -16.41
C GLY A 279 18.51 0.13 -16.70
N LEU A 280 18.04 -0.71 -15.77
CA LEU A 280 18.04 -2.16 -15.91
C LEU A 280 17.23 -2.61 -17.14
N ILE A 281 16.05 -2.04 -17.37
CA ILE A 281 15.16 -2.47 -18.46
C ILE A 281 15.84 -2.36 -19.84
N PRO A 282 16.38 -1.20 -20.28
CA PRO A 282 17.14 -1.11 -21.52
C PRO A 282 18.41 -1.98 -21.52
N THR A 283 19.12 -2.11 -20.39
CA THR A 283 20.35 -2.93 -20.36
C THR A 283 20.08 -4.43 -20.56
N ILE A 284 18.96 -4.94 -20.04
CA ILE A 284 18.53 -6.33 -20.28
C ILE A 284 18.06 -6.50 -21.72
N LEU A 285 17.33 -5.52 -22.26
CA LEU A 285 16.77 -5.61 -23.61
C LEU A 285 17.82 -5.48 -24.71
N PHE A 286 18.85 -4.65 -24.52
CA PHE A 286 19.78 -4.29 -25.60
C PHE A 286 21.22 -4.77 -25.39
N SER A 287 21.56 -5.34 -24.22
CA SER A 287 22.89 -5.92 -24.01
C SER A 287 22.85 -7.45 -24.14
N PRO A 288 23.98 -8.11 -24.44
CA PRO A 288 24.05 -9.57 -24.63
C PRO A 288 23.92 -10.35 -23.31
N ALA A 289 23.26 -9.80 -22.29
CA ALA A 289 22.93 -10.44 -21.02
C ALA A 289 21.82 -11.51 -21.18
N GLN A 290 22.01 -12.41 -22.16
CA GLN A 290 21.07 -13.46 -22.57
C GLN A 290 20.70 -14.41 -21.42
N VAL A 291 21.57 -14.54 -20.42
CA VAL A 291 21.38 -15.45 -19.29
C VAL A 291 20.15 -15.09 -18.44
N ILE A 292 19.87 -13.80 -18.21
CA ILE A 292 18.76 -13.38 -17.34
C ILE A 292 17.43 -13.51 -18.07
N THR A 293 17.35 -13.06 -19.32
CA THR A 293 16.14 -13.14 -20.16
C THR A 293 15.77 -14.59 -20.47
N ASP A 294 16.76 -15.46 -20.75
CA ASP A 294 16.49 -16.84 -21.17
C ASP A 294 16.22 -17.79 -19.99
N LYS A 295 16.90 -17.61 -18.85
CA LYS A 295 16.74 -18.51 -17.68
C LYS A 295 15.83 -17.97 -16.58
N ALA A 296 15.66 -16.65 -16.50
CA ALA A 296 15.12 -16.02 -15.29
C ALA A 296 14.30 -14.74 -15.57
N ALA A 297 13.50 -14.69 -16.64
CA ALA A 297 12.62 -13.56 -16.94
C ALA A 297 11.70 -13.15 -15.75
N TRP A 298 11.34 -14.12 -14.90
CA TRP A 298 10.56 -13.91 -13.67
C TRP A 298 11.28 -13.06 -12.61
N VAL A 299 12.62 -12.90 -12.68
CA VAL A 299 13.36 -12.02 -11.76
C VAL A 299 13.03 -10.56 -12.03
N VAL A 300 12.87 -10.18 -13.29
CA VAL A 300 12.52 -8.80 -13.67
C VAL A 300 11.12 -8.45 -13.17
N THR A 301 10.19 -9.40 -13.24
CA THR A 301 8.82 -9.23 -12.70
C THR A 301 8.82 -9.19 -11.18
N ALA A 302 9.62 -10.02 -10.51
CA ALA A 302 9.80 -9.97 -9.07
C ALA A 302 10.37 -8.60 -8.60
N LEU A 303 11.33 -8.04 -9.33
CA LEU A 303 11.87 -6.69 -9.05
C LEU A 303 10.80 -5.60 -9.26
N ALA A 304 9.98 -5.68 -10.31
CA ALA A 304 8.86 -4.76 -10.52
C ALA A 304 7.83 -4.84 -9.37
N VAL A 305 7.55 -6.05 -8.88
CA VAL A 305 6.69 -6.26 -7.71
C VAL A 305 7.29 -5.62 -6.45
N ILE A 306 8.61 -5.72 -6.23
CA ILE A 306 9.26 -5.06 -5.08
C ILE A 306 9.11 -3.54 -5.17
N LEU A 307 9.33 -2.94 -6.34
CA LEU A 307 9.11 -1.51 -6.56
C LEU A 307 7.66 -1.10 -6.32
N LYS A 308 6.71 -1.90 -6.79
CA LYS A 308 5.28 -1.72 -6.51
C LYS A 308 4.98 -1.73 -5.01
N LEU A 309 5.56 -2.67 -4.25
CA LEU A 309 5.36 -2.75 -2.80
C LEU A 309 5.95 -1.53 -2.08
N CYS A 310 7.12 -1.05 -2.50
CA CYS A 310 7.71 0.19 -1.98
C CYS A 310 6.87 1.42 -2.30
N TRP A 311 6.35 1.52 -3.54
CA TRP A 311 5.41 2.58 -3.93
C TRP A 311 4.15 2.58 -3.06
N GLY A 312 3.54 1.41 -2.83
CA GLY A 312 2.36 1.28 -1.97
C GLY A 312 2.61 1.71 -0.52
N ALA A 313 3.82 1.52 0.00
CA ALA A 313 4.21 2.01 1.33
C ALA A 313 4.32 3.55 1.36
N MET A 314 4.91 4.15 0.32
CA MET A 314 4.95 5.61 0.17
C MET A 314 3.52 6.19 0.05
N GLU A 315 2.69 5.59 -0.77
CA GLU A 315 1.28 5.95 -0.92
C GLU A 315 0.52 5.92 0.40
N THR A 316 0.59 4.81 1.12
CA THR A 316 -0.10 4.66 2.41
C THR A 316 0.35 5.74 3.38
N SER A 317 1.65 6.09 3.37
CA SER A 317 2.20 7.15 4.20
C SER A 317 1.65 8.53 3.84
N VAL A 318 1.56 8.86 2.55
CA VAL A 318 0.98 10.14 2.08
C VAL A 318 -0.50 10.24 2.42
N ARG A 319 -1.27 9.17 2.15
CA ARG A 319 -2.72 9.12 2.44
C ARG A 319 -3.03 9.31 3.92
N MET A 320 -2.26 8.68 4.80
CA MET A 320 -2.43 8.79 6.26
C MET A 320 -2.09 10.20 6.76
N MET A 321 -1.08 10.86 6.19
CA MET A 321 -0.65 12.19 6.60
C MET A 321 -1.52 13.32 6.04
N GLU A 322 -2.27 13.10 4.95
CA GLU A 322 -2.96 14.18 4.25
C GLU A 322 -3.93 14.98 5.13
N PRO A 323 -4.88 14.37 5.87
CA PRO A 323 -5.84 15.14 6.67
C PRO A 323 -5.13 16.03 7.70
N TYR A 324 -4.07 15.50 8.32
CA TYR A 324 -3.27 16.23 9.30
C TYR A 324 -2.43 17.35 8.70
N TYR A 325 -1.95 17.17 7.46
CA TYR A 325 -1.24 18.23 6.76
C TYR A 325 -2.16 19.38 6.35
N ILE A 326 -3.42 19.08 6.01
CA ILE A 326 -4.41 20.12 5.73
C ILE A 326 -4.72 20.88 7.02
N LEU A 327 -4.88 20.16 8.14
CA LEU A 327 -5.09 20.77 9.46
C LEU A 327 -3.91 21.62 9.92
N SER A 328 -2.66 21.22 9.64
CA SER A 328 -1.48 22.00 10.04
C SER A 328 -1.34 23.34 9.30
N LYS A 329 -2.01 23.50 8.14
CA LYS A 329 -2.10 24.78 7.43
C LYS A 329 -3.10 25.77 8.03
N ARG A 330 -3.82 25.37 9.10
CA ARG A 330 -4.89 26.13 9.76
C ARG A 330 -6.12 26.35 8.87
N HIS A 331 -7.23 26.71 9.50
CA HIS A 331 -8.50 27.07 8.84
C HIS A 331 -9.04 26.00 7.85
N ALA A 332 -8.84 24.72 8.15
CA ALA A 332 -9.34 23.63 7.33
C ALA A 332 -10.86 23.48 7.48
N HIS A 333 -11.55 23.17 6.39
CA HIS A 333 -12.99 22.87 6.42
C HIS A 333 -13.26 21.59 7.24
N SER A 334 -14.40 21.56 7.93
CA SER A 334 -14.90 20.40 8.69
C SER A 334 -14.87 19.05 7.97
N LYS A 335 -15.03 19.03 6.63
CA LYS A 335 -14.92 17.84 5.78
C LYS A 335 -13.57 17.13 5.90
N THR A 336 -12.53 17.84 6.33
CA THR A 336 -11.20 17.27 6.58
C THR A 336 -11.21 16.28 7.75
N LEU A 337 -12.08 16.48 8.75
CA LEU A 337 -12.17 15.60 9.92
C LEU A 337 -12.76 14.22 9.57
N THR A 338 -13.71 14.17 8.62
CA THR A 338 -14.34 12.94 8.12
C THR A 338 -13.58 12.30 6.95
N LEU A 339 -12.47 12.92 6.54
CA LEU A 339 -11.66 12.47 5.41
C LEU A 339 -10.75 11.33 5.82
N ASP A 340 -10.89 10.20 5.12
CA ASP A 340 -10.01 9.05 5.26
C ASP A 340 -9.68 8.47 3.88
N TYR A 341 -8.50 8.80 3.35
CA TYR A 341 -8.00 8.24 2.09
C TYR A 341 -7.42 6.84 2.25
N THR A 342 -7.12 6.41 3.48
CA THR A 342 -6.56 5.07 3.71
C THR A 342 -7.63 4.01 3.46
N ALA A 343 -8.88 4.30 3.81
CA ALA A 343 -10.06 3.45 3.60
C ALA A 343 -10.57 3.35 2.15
N LEU A 344 -10.02 4.10 1.19
CA LEU A 344 -10.54 4.13 -0.16
C LEU A 344 -9.80 3.15 -1.09
N PRO A 345 -10.54 2.39 -1.94
CA PRO A 345 -9.94 1.57 -2.98
C PRO A 345 -8.98 2.39 -3.86
N PHE A 346 -7.81 1.85 -4.19
CA PHE A 346 -6.76 2.62 -4.85
C PHE A 346 -7.11 3.12 -6.25
N ALA A 347 -8.07 2.51 -6.95
CA ALA A 347 -8.52 3.01 -8.25
C ALA A 347 -9.49 4.20 -8.11
N TYR A 348 -10.30 4.23 -7.05
CA TYR A 348 -11.28 5.28 -6.81
C TYR A 348 -10.70 6.48 -6.05
N MET A 349 -9.75 6.21 -5.16
CA MET A 349 -9.09 7.22 -4.33
C MET A 349 -8.52 8.40 -5.14
N PRO A 350 -7.79 8.21 -6.27
CA PRO A 350 -7.18 9.31 -7.02
C PRO A 350 -8.23 10.25 -7.60
N LEU A 351 -9.32 9.72 -8.16
CA LEU A 351 -10.41 10.54 -8.69
C LEU A 351 -11.02 11.42 -7.59
N ARG A 352 -11.25 10.85 -6.42
CA ARG A 352 -11.78 11.61 -5.27
C ARG A 352 -10.78 12.65 -4.77
N ALA A 353 -9.48 12.32 -4.72
CA ALA A 353 -8.43 13.25 -4.34
C ALA A 353 -8.32 14.43 -5.33
N LEU A 354 -8.48 14.16 -6.63
CA LEU A 354 -8.49 15.19 -7.68
C LEU A 354 -9.68 16.14 -7.51
N LEU A 355 -10.88 15.60 -7.32
CA LEU A 355 -12.11 16.39 -7.10
C LEU A 355 -12.03 17.24 -5.83
N ASN A 356 -11.33 16.78 -4.79
CA ASN A 356 -11.08 17.53 -3.57
C ASN A 356 -9.91 18.53 -3.68
N GLY A 357 -9.18 18.58 -4.81
CA GLY A 357 -8.01 19.44 -4.99
C GLY A 357 -6.74 18.97 -4.28
N HIS A 358 -6.69 17.73 -3.78
CA HIS A 358 -5.54 17.19 -3.05
C HIS A 358 -4.52 16.58 -4.02
N PHE A 359 -3.82 17.44 -4.76
CA PHE A 359 -3.02 17.04 -5.93
C PHE A 359 -1.90 16.03 -5.62
N VAL A 360 -1.21 16.15 -4.49
CA VAL A 360 -0.14 15.19 -4.12
C VAL A 360 -0.71 13.79 -3.88
N VAL A 361 -1.87 13.69 -3.23
CA VAL A 361 -2.55 12.40 -3.01
C VAL A 361 -3.04 11.81 -4.33
N PHE A 362 -3.58 12.64 -5.23
CA PHE A 362 -3.95 12.23 -6.57
C PHE A 362 -2.75 11.64 -7.33
N LEU A 363 -1.62 12.36 -7.40
CA LEU A 363 -0.43 11.90 -8.13
C LEU A 363 0.07 10.55 -7.60
N VAL A 364 0.15 10.41 -6.28
CA VAL A 364 0.66 9.18 -5.67
C VAL A 364 -0.31 8.02 -5.88
N GLY A 365 -1.62 8.27 -5.77
CA GLY A 365 -2.64 7.27 -6.04
C GLY A 365 -2.73 6.83 -7.49
N PHE A 366 -2.64 7.77 -8.42
CA PHE A 366 -2.56 7.46 -9.84
C PHE A 366 -1.30 6.63 -10.14
N GLY A 367 -0.19 6.92 -9.47
CA GLY A 367 1.02 6.11 -9.55
C GLY A 367 0.84 4.67 -9.07
N SER A 368 -0.06 4.40 -8.13
CA SER A 368 -0.35 3.02 -7.71
C SER A 368 -1.12 2.26 -8.77
N VAL A 369 -2.02 2.92 -9.49
CA VAL A 369 -2.66 2.34 -10.69
C VAL A 369 -1.60 2.07 -11.76
N MET A 370 -0.71 3.02 -12.02
CA MET A 370 0.38 2.85 -12.98
C MET A 370 1.36 1.73 -12.59
N ALA A 371 1.64 1.53 -11.30
CA ALA A 371 2.51 0.46 -10.81
C ALA A 371 1.93 -0.96 -11.07
N GLU A 372 0.60 -1.08 -11.09
CA GLU A 372 -0.05 -2.33 -11.50
C GLU A 372 0.18 -2.62 -13.00
N PHE A 373 0.01 -1.61 -13.85
CA PHE A 373 0.32 -1.70 -15.27
C PHE A 373 1.80 -1.94 -15.53
N LEU A 374 2.70 -1.31 -14.77
CA LEU A 374 4.14 -1.50 -14.86
C LEU A 374 4.50 -2.99 -14.72
N THR A 375 3.93 -3.67 -13.74
CA THR A 375 4.19 -5.10 -13.50
C THR A 375 3.81 -5.94 -14.73
N ILE A 376 2.66 -5.65 -15.35
CA ILE A 376 2.18 -6.34 -16.56
C ILE A 376 3.10 -6.05 -17.76
N LEU A 377 3.46 -4.78 -17.98
CA LEU A 377 4.29 -4.37 -19.13
C LEU A 377 5.71 -4.90 -19.02
N VAL A 378 6.32 -4.84 -17.83
CA VAL A 378 7.64 -5.42 -17.54
C VAL A 378 7.64 -6.93 -17.75
N THR A 379 6.57 -7.62 -17.33
CA THR A 379 6.43 -9.06 -17.57
C THR A 379 6.45 -9.38 -19.07
N SER A 380 5.77 -8.58 -19.88
CA SER A 380 5.80 -8.76 -21.33
C SER A 380 7.20 -8.51 -21.89
N LEU A 381 7.85 -7.40 -21.51
CA LEU A 381 9.19 -7.03 -22.01
C LEU A 381 10.28 -8.04 -21.60
N ALA A 382 10.18 -8.63 -20.40
CA ALA A 382 11.17 -9.58 -19.89
C ALA A 382 11.26 -10.87 -20.72
N THR A 383 10.30 -11.14 -21.60
CA THR A 383 10.28 -12.32 -22.50
C THR A 383 10.82 -12.01 -23.90
N VAL A 384 11.26 -10.78 -24.15
CA VAL A 384 11.58 -10.24 -25.47
C VAL A 384 13.03 -9.76 -25.49
N ASP A 385 13.71 -9.91 -26.63
CA ASP A 385 15.03 -9.33 -26.85
C ASP A 385 14.94 -8.08 -27.73
N GLY A 386 15.53 -6.98 -27.29
CA GLY A 386 15.47 -5.69 -27.97
C GLY A 386 16.44 -5.54 -29.14
N GLN A 387 17.52 -6.34 -29.20
CA GLN A 387 18.53 -6.21 -30.27
C GLN A 387 17.94 -6.57 -31.64
N ASP A 388 17.08 -7.58 -31.70
CA ASP A 388 16.39 -8.01 -32.93
C ASP A 388 15.51 -6.89 -33.52
N PHE A 389 14.99 -5.99 -32.68
CA PHE A 389 14.12 -4.89 -33.12
C PHE A 389 14.86 -3.63 -33.58
N ILE A 390 16.10 -3.39 -33.10
CA ILE A 390 16.92 -2.26 -33.56
C ILE A 390 17.37 -2.48 -35.01
N VAL A 391 17.80 -3.70 -35.33
CA VAL A 391 18.25 -4.07 -36.68
C VAL A 391 17.12 -3.89 -37.70
N GLY A 392 15.87 -4.19 -37.30
CA GLY A 392 14.69 -4.03 -38.14
C GLY A 392 14.28 -2.59 -38.49
N TYR A 393 14.72 -1.59 -37.71
CA TYR A 393 14.41 -0.17 -37.94
C TYR A 393 15.50 0.57 -38.74
N GLY A 394 16.61 -0.09 -39.10
CA GLY A 394 17.67 0.51 -39.90
C GLY A 394 18.52 1.57 -39.19
N LEU A 395 18.49 1.65 -37.85
CA LEU A 395 19.30 2.61 -37.09
C LEU A 395 20.74 2.09 -36.88
N HIS A 396 21.53 2.03 -37.96
CA HIS A 396 22.97 1.78 -37.88
C HIS A 396 23.70 3.03 -37.35
N LEU A 397 24.11 3.03 -36.08
CA LEU A 397 25.14 3.94 -35.53
C LEU A 397 26.57 3.48 -35.91
N GLY A 398 26.74 2.96 -37.13
CA GLY A 398 28.03 2.48 -37.63
C GLY A 398 27.92 2.05 -39.09
N LYS A 399 28.74 2.69 -39.94
CA LYS A 399 28.88 2.48 -41.40
C LYS A 399 28.79 0.99 -41.80
N GLY A 400 27.67 0.60 -42.39
CA GLY A 400 27.50 -0.70 -43.04
C GLY A 400 26.30 -0.63 -43.99
N GLU A 401 26.55 -0.87 -45.28
CA GLU A 401 25.52 -0.92 -46.33
C GLU A 401 24.58 -2.12 -46.14
N TRP A 402 23.32 -1.94 -46.53
CA TRP A 402 22.26 -2.96 -46.56
C TRP A 402 22.66 -4.15 -47.45
N LYS A 403 22.98 -5.30 -46.84
CA LYS A 403 23.23 -6.56 -47.57
C LYS A 403 22.14 -7.59 -47.30
N GLY A 404 21.15 -7.64 -48.20
CA GLY A 404 20.48 -8.87 -48.61
C GLY A 404 19.60 -9.61 -47.59
N ASN A 405 19.08 -10.76 -48.05
CA ASN A 405 17.99 -11.59 -47.49
C ASN A 405 18.14 -12.02 -46.01
N ASP A 406 19.31 -11.86 -45.40
CA ASP A 406 19.63 -12.29 -44.03
C ASP A 406 19.10 -11.34 -42.95
N ASP A 407 18.93 -10.04 -43.24
CA ASP A 407 18.38 -9.10 -42.25
C ASP A 407 16.84 -9.16 -42.18
N LYS A 408 16.17 -9.64 -43.23
CA LYS A 408 14.76 -10.06 -43.14
C LYS A 408 14.61 -11.29 -42.22
N LYS A 409 15.51 -12.28 -42.31
CA LYS A 409 15.61 -13.45 -41.38
C LYS A 409 15.77 -13.07 -39.92
N LYS A 410 16.49 -12.00 -39.60
CA LYS A 410 16.56 -11.46 -38.23
C LYS A 410 15.23 -10.87 -37.75
N LEU A 411 14.50 -10.14 -38.60
CA LEU A 411 13.14 -9.66 -38.29
C LEU A 411 12.15 -10.82 -38.08
N PHE A 412 12.34 -11.95 -38.77
CA PHE A 412 11.54 -13.18 -38.61
C PHE A 412 11.77 -13.88 -37.23
N ASN A 413 12.90 -13.62 -36.56
CA ASN A 413 13.23 -14.23 -35.26
C ASN A 413 12.79 -13.40 -34.03
N SER A 414 11.98 -12.36 -34.20
CA SER A 414 11.60 -11.38 -33.15
C SER A 414 10.72 -11.91 -32.01
N GLY A 415 10.77 -13.20 -31.72
CA GLY A 415 10.01 -13.86 -30.66
C GLY A 415 8.51 -13.84 -30.94
N GLN A 416 7.77 -13.22 -30.02
CA GLN A 416 6.31 -13.14 -29.96
C GLN A 416 5.76 -11.72 -30.25
N GLU A 417 6.60 -10.70 -30.42
CA GLU A 417 6.18 -9.30 -30.50
C GLU A 417 6.39 -8.71 -31.90
N THR A 418 5.54 -7.74 -32.26
CA THR A 418 5.72 -6.90 -33.44
C THR A 418 6.58 -5.70 -33.08
N VAL A 419 7.33 -5.15 -34.04
CA VAL A 419 8.16 -3.95 -33.85
C VAL A 419 7.39 -2.79 -33.20
N ARG A 420 6.16 -2.54 -33.66
CA ARG A 420 5.31 -1.47 -33.11
C ARG A 420 4.88 -1.73 -31.66
N SER A 421 4.44 -2.96 -31.34
CA SER A 421 3.99 -3.30 -29.99
C SER A 421 5.15 -3.24 -29.00
N PHE A 422 6.34 -3.71 -29.41
CA PHE A 422 7.57 -3.61 -28.62
C PHE A 422 7.89 -2.16 -28.19
N TYR A 423 7.97 -1.21 -29.14
CA TYR A 423 8.30 0.17 -28.82
C TYR A 423 7.21 0.88 -28.01
N ILE A 424 5.92 0.55 -28.22
CA ILE A 424 4.83 1.07 -27.40
C ILE A 424 4.96 0.57 -25.96
N THR A 425 5.19 -0.72 -25.74
CA THR A 425 5.37 -1.30 -24.41
C THR A 425 6.62 -0.76 -23.71
N LEU A 426 7.73 -0.62 -24.43
CA LEU A 426 8.96 -0.02 -23.91
C LEU A 426 8.75 1.44 -23.51
N GLY A 427 8.17 2.24 -24.42
CA GLY A 427 7.87 3.65 -24.16
C GLY A 427 6.92 3.84 -22.98
N ALA A 428 5.85 3.04 -22.88
CA ALA A 428 4.92 3.06 -21.76
C ALA A 428 5.60 2.67 -20.44
N THR A 429 6.47 1.66 -20.45
CA THR A 429 7.23 1.23 -19.26
C THR A 429 8.15 2.34 -18.76
N LEU A 430 8.94 2.95 -19.65
CA LEU A 430 9.85 4.05 -19.31
C LEU A 430 9.08 5.30 -18.86
N PHE A 431 7.94 5.60 -19.49
CA PHE A 431 7.06 6.69 -19.07
C PHE A 431 6.53 6.48 -17.65
N ILE A 432 6.06 5.27 -17.31
CA ILE A 432 5.58 4.97 -15.96
C ILE A 432 6.71 5.09 -14.93
N LEU A 433 7.91 4.59 -15.23
CA LEU A 433 9.07 4.72 -14.34
C LEU A 433 9.49 6.18 -14.15
N LEU A 434 9.49 6.98 -15.21
CA LEU A 434 9.74 8.42 -15.14
C LEU A 434 8.67 9.14 -14.30
N TYR A 435 7.39 8.81 -14.52
CA TYR A 435 6.29 9.35 -13.72
C TYR A 435 6.48 9.04 -12.24
N MET A 436 6.74 7.77 -11.89
CA MET A 436 6.99 7.36 -10.51
C MET A 436 8.21 8.08 -9.92
N PHE A 437 9.30 8.21 -10.68
CA PHE A 437 10.49 8.94 -10.25
C PHE A 437 10.17 10.42 -9.95
N VAL A 438 9.49 11.13 -10.86
CA VAL A 438 9.12 12.54 -10.69
C VAL A 438 8.22 12.72 -9.48
N VAL A 439 7.19 11.88 -9.34
CA VAL A 439 6.24 11.99 -8.22
C VAL A 439 6.91 11.63 -6.89
N ALA A 440 7.81 10.64 -6.83
CA ALA A 440 8.58 10.35 -5.62
C ALA A 440 9.44 11.55 -5.19
N ASN A 441 10.06 12.26 -6.13
CA ASN A 441 10.79 13.50 -5.85
C ASN A 441 9.84 14.61 -5.35
N ILE A 442 8.69 14.81 -5.99
CA ILE A 442 7.68 15.78 -5.53
C ILE A 442 7.26 15.49 -4.08
N VAL A 443 7.00 14.22 -3.75
CA VAL A 443 6.66 13.80 -2.39
C VAL A 443 7.82 14.10 -1.45
N PHE A 444 9.05 13.74 -1.81
CA PHE A 444 10.24 14.01 -0.99
C PHE A 444 10.38 15.49 -0.66
N PHE A 445 10.37 16.38 -1.66
CA PHE A 445 10.55 17.81 -1.41
C PHE A 445 9.39 18.46 -0.66
N ARG A 446 8.14 18.02 -0.91
CA ARG A 446 6.95 18.63 -0.29
C ARG A 446 6.58 18.05 1.07
N ARG A 447 7.00 16.81 1.39
CA ARG A 447 6.51 16.03 2.56
C ARG A 447 7.60 15.55 3.52
N ARG A 448 8.88 15.85 3.29
CA ARG A 448 10.00 15.42 4.16
C ARG A 448 10.02 16.05 5.55
N HIS A 449 9.40 17.23 5.73
CA HIS A 449 9.55 18.01 6.96
C HIS A 449 8.53 17.60 8.04
N PRO A 450 8.99 17.36 9.28
CA PRO A 450 8.13 17.11 10.43
C PRO A 450 7.15 18.25 10.72
N PHE A 451 5.85 17.94 10.73
CA PHE A 451 4.79 18.89 11.13
C PHE A 451 3.86 18.35 12.23
N LEU A 452 4.14 17.15 12.75
CA LEU A 452 3.39 16.52 13.82
C LEU A 452 4.32 16.15 14.99
N PRO A 453 3.81 16.12 16.23
CA PRO A 453 4.52 15.52 17.35
C PRO A 453 4.79 14.01 17.15
N ARG A 454 3.85 13.30 16.52
CA ARG A 454 3.88 11.85 16.32
C ARG A 454 3.06 11.42 15.10
N GLN A 455 3.26 10.18 14.66
CA GLN A 455 2.45 9.61 13.58
C GLN A 455 1.04 9.24 14.07
N PRO A 456 -0.03 9.53 13.30
CA PRO A 456 -1.40 9.07 13.54
C PRO A 456 -1.61 7.63 13.03
N ASN A 457 -0.70 6.71 13.38
CA ASN A 457 -0.73 5.30 12.95
C ASN A 457 -1.48 4.36 13.91
N THR A 458 -1.85 4.85 15.10
CA THR A 458 -2.61 4.11 16.12
C THR A 458 -3.81 4.91 16.59
N ILE A 459 -4.86 4.23 17.05
CA ILE A 459 -6.05 4.89 17.61
C ILE A 459 -5.65 5.75 18.81
N ALA A 460 -4.76 5.25 19.68
CA ALA A 460 -4.25 5.99 20.82
C ALA A 460 -3.55 7.30 20.42
N SER A 461 -2.76 7.30 19.35
CA SER A 461 -2.11 8.52 18.85
C SER A 461 -3.13 9.57 18.40
N ILE A 462 -4.21 9.14 17.75
CA ILE A 462 -5.31 10.02 17.31
C ILE A 462 -6.11 10.54 18.50
N LEU A 463 -6.44 9.69 19.48
CA LEU A 463 -7.12 10.10 20.71
C LEU A 463 -6.31 11.13 21.51
N ALA A 464 -5.00 10.95 21.58
CA ALA A 464 -4.10 11.92 22.18
C ALA A 464 -4.07 13.26 21.41
N PHE A 465 -4.40 13.30 20.11
CA PHE A 465 -4.47 14.56 19.34
C PHE A 465 -5.76 15.33 19.59
N ILE A 466 -6.82 14.68 20.07
CA ILE A 466 -8.12 15.31 20.34
C ILE A 466 -8.37 15.46 21.84
N HIS A 467 -7.39 15.13 22.68
CA HIS A 467 -7.46 15.30 24.12
C HIS A 467 -7.74 16.77 24.47
N GLN A 468 -8.73 17.01 25.33
CA GLN A 468 -9.24 18.32 25.76
C GLN A 468 -9.66 19.32 24.66
N SER A 469 -9.79 18.87 23.42
CA SER A 469 -10.22 19.68 22.29
C SER A 469 -11.66 20.18 22.45
N LYS A 470 -11.91 21.47 22.17
CA LYS A 470 -13.25 22.06 22.19
C LYS A 470 -14.13 21.52 21.06
N MET A 471 -13.54 21.04 19.97
CA MET A 471 -14.26 20.41 18.85
C MET A 471 -15.19 19.30 19.32
N LEU A 472 -14.84 18.59 20.41
CA LEU A 472 -15.56 17.44 20.95
C LEU A 472 -17.01 17.76 21.32
N TYR A 473 -17.36 19.01 21.62
CA TYR A 473 -18.76 19.40 21.87
C TYR A 473 -19.66 19.14 20.66
N ASN A 474 -19.15 19.33 19.43
CA ASN A 474 -19.91 19.09 18.20
C ASN A 474 -20.12 17.58 17.92
N PHE A 475 -19.34 16.72 18.57
CA PHE A 475 -19.37 15.27 18.40
C PHE A 475 -20.31 14.56 19.38
N VAL A 476 -20.92 15.27 20.33
CA VAL A 476 -21.92 14.70 21.24
C VAL A 476 -23.10 14.13 20.44
N GLY A 477 -23.45 12.87 20.73
CA GLY A 477 -24.54 12.15 20.05
C GLY A 477 -24.25 11.76 18.59
N THR A 478 -22.99 11.83 18.13
CA THR A 478 -22.63 11.49 16.73
C THR A 478 -22.17 10.05 16.51
N ALA A 479 -21.99 9.26 17.57
CA ALA A 479 -21.41 7.92 17.50
C ALA A 479 -22.16 6.91 16.60
N LYS A 480 -23.45 7.16 16.32
CA LYS A 480 -24.30 6.30 15.46
C LYS A 480 -24.48 6.85 14.04
N LEU A 481 -23.93 8.03 13.73
CA LEU A 481 -24.12 8.65 12.43
C LEU A 481 -23.24 7.98 11.37
N SER A 482 -23.76 7.87 10.15
CA SER A 482 -22.94 7.49 9.01
C SER A 482 -21.91 8.60 8.70
N ASN A 483 -20.85 8.27 7.95
CA ASN A 483 -19.84 9.28 7.58
C ASN A 483 -20.43 10.47 6.81
N ASN A 484 -21.46 10.24 5.99
CA ASN A 484 -22.13 11.30 5.24
C ASN A 484 -22.97 12.19 6.16
N ASP A 485 -23.69 11.59 7.11
CA ASP A 485 -24.50 12.34 8.08
C ASP A 485 -23.63 13.11 9.06
N MET A 486 -22.48 12.54 9.44
CA MET A 486 -21.47 13.21 10.24
C MET A 486 -20.87 14.40 9.49
N ALA A 487 -20.55 14.25 8.20
CA ALA A 487 -20.06 15.36 7.39
C ALA A 487 -21.08 16.50 7.28
N LYS A 488 -22.37 16.19 7.15
CA LYS A 488 -23.46 17.19 7.15
C LYS A 488 -23.62 17.86 8.52
N LYS A 489 -23.57 17.10 9.62
CA LYS A 489 -23.68 17.66 10.98
C LYS A 489 -22.52 18.58 11.34
N LEU A 490 -21.33 18.30 10.82
CA LEU A 490 -20.14 19.13 11.03
C LEU A 490 -20.05 20.29 10.01
N ASP A 491 -21.01 20.46 9.11
CA ASP A 491 -21.04 21.56 8.14
C ASP A 491 -21.66 22.83 8.76
N ASP A 492 -21.12 23.25 9.91
CA ASP A 492 -21.61 24.39 10.71
C ASP A 492 -20.82 25.68 10.46
N GLY A 493 -20.06 25.75 9.36
CA GLY A 493 -19.23 26.89 8.98
C GLY A 493 -17.93 27.03 9.79
N LYS A 494 -17.69 26.14 10.76
CA LYS A 494 -16.46 26.16 11.57
C LYS A 494 -15.28 25.60 10.79
N THR A 495 -14.12 26.17 11.08
CA THR A 495 -12.84 25.67 10.58
C THR A 495 -12.02 25.05 11.70
N TYR A 496 -11.11 24.17 11.33
CA TYR A 496 -10.32 23.36 12.25
C TYR A 496 -8.85 23.46 11.88
N GLY A 497 -7.97 23.28 12.86
CA GLY A 497 -6.54 23.32 12.66
C GLY A 497 -5.81 22.33 13.55
N LEU A 498 -4.51 22.19 13.31
CA LEU A 498 -3.59 21.48 14.18
C LEU A 498 -2.57 22.47 14.77
N GLY A 499 -2.50 22.55 16.09
CA GLY A 499 -1.65 23.50 16.79
C GLY A 499 -1.92 23.54 18.29
N TRP A 500 -1.49 24.63 18.91
CA TRP A 500 -1.70 24.91 20.33
C TRP A 500 -3.02 25.63 20.55
N PHE A 501 -3.80 25.17 21.53
CA PHE A 501 -5.08 25.75 21.89
C PHE A 501 -5.32 25.69 23.39
N THR A 502 -6.20 26.56 23.89
CA THR A 502 -6.72 26.45 25.26
C THR A 502 -7.83 25.41 25.30
N GLY A 503 -7.61 24.31 26.01
CA GLY A 503 -8.55 23.20 26.12
C GLY A 503 -9.76 23.48 27.02
N ARG A 504 -10.61 22.47 27.18
CA ARG A 504 -11.83 22.54 28.02
C ARG A 504 -11.55 22.65 29.51
N ASP A 505 -10.35 22.29 29.95
CA ASP A 505 -9.85 22.42 31.32
C ASP A 505 -9.14 23.76 31.58
N GLY A 506 -9.10 24.65 30.58
CA GLY A 506 -8.43 25.95 30.66
C GLY A 506 -6.90 25.87 30.50
N GLN A 507 -6.32 24.68 30.32
CA GLN A 507 -4.88 24.51 30.11
C GLN A 507 -4.53 24.60 28.63
N THR A 508 -3.25 24.80 28.33
CA THR A 508 -2.76 24.83 26.94
C THR A 508 -2.44 23.41 26.49
N HIS A 509 -3.03 22.99 25.37
CA HIS A 509 -2.85 21.69 24.76
C HIS A 509 -2.36 21.80 23.32
N CYS A 510 -1.72 20.74 22.82
CA CYS A 510 -1.30 20.62 21.42
C CYS A 510 -2.08 19.49 20.72
N GLY A 511 -2.78 19.80 19.64
CA GLY A 511 -3.61 18.81 18.96
C GLY A 511 -4.48 19.40 17.85
N VAL A 512 -5.57 18.69 17.53
CA VAL A 512 -6.59 19.11 16.57
C VAL A 512 -7.74 19.76 17.33
N ASP A 513 -8.06 21.00 17.00
CA ASP A 513 -9.20 21.73 17.57
C ASP A 513 -9.82 22.68 16.55
N GLN A 514 -10.96 23.25 16.92
CA GLN A 514 -11.64 24.32 16.22
C GLN A 514 -10.81 25.61 16.26
N GLU A 515 -10.79 26.35 15.14
CA GLU A 515 -10.17 27.67 15.05
C GLU A 515 -11.00 28.75 15.78
N GLU A 516 -10.38 29.82 16.32
CA GLU A 516 -8.95 30.16 16.22
C GLU A 516 -8.07 29.48 17.29
N LEU A 517 -7.00 28.81 16.83
CA LEU A 517 -5.92 28.28 17.66
C LEU A 517 -4.99 29.40 18.16
N THR A 518 -4.37 29.18 19.33
CA THR A 518 -3.41 30.11 19.93
C THR A 518 -2.15 30.25 19.08
N SER A 519 -1.60 29.13 18.59
CA SER A 519 -0.43 29.15 17.69
C SER A 519 -0.32 27.86 16.88
N SER A 520 0.40 27.92 15.75
CA SER A 520 0.72 26.72 14.95
C SER A 520 1.71 25.83 15.68
N TYR A 521 1.64 24.51 15.44
CA TYR A 521 2.69 23.59 15.92
C TYR A 521 3.94 23.68 15.03
N LYS A 522 5.11 23.89 15.63
CA LYS A 522 6.42 23.69 15.00
C LYS A 522 7.15 22.55 15.69
N HIS A 523 7.66 21.59 14.90
CA HIS A 523 8.33 20.43 15.47
C HIS A 523 9.66 20.83 16.12
N GLY A 524 9.89 20.38 17.35
CA GLY A 524 11.12 20.67 18.10
C GLY A 524 11.13 22.03 18.82
N VAL A 525 10.03 22.79 18.79
CA VAL A 525 9.90 24.08 19.48
C VAL A 525 8.89 23.96 20.60
N ASP A 526 9.30 24.30 21.82
CA ASP A 526 8.39 24.35 22.96
C ASP A 526 7.43 25.56 22.85
N TYR A 527 6.20 25.37 23.33
CA TYR A 527 5.14 26.39 23.30
C TYR A 527 5.60 27.74 23.89
N THR A 528 6.30 27.70 25.02
CA THR A 528 6.82 28.89 25.73
C THR A 528 7.82 29.69 24.89
N THR A 529 8.56 29.00 24.00
CA THR A 529 9.54 29.62 23.10
C THR A 529 8.84 30.25 21.90
N MET A 530 7.72 29.68 21.42
CA MET A 530 6.93 30.29 20.34
C MET A 530 6.20 31.56 20.75
N ASN A 531 5.71 31.63 22.00
CA ASN A 531 5.02 32.82 22.51
C ASN A 531 5.97 33.97 22.87
N ASN A 532 7.27 33.69 23.00
CA ASN A 532 8.34 34.65 23.25
C ASN A 532 9.42 34.54 22.15
N PRO A 533 9.15 34.95 20.90
CA PRO A 533 10.03 34.71 19.76
C PRO A 533 11.43 35.34 19.91
N TRP A 534 11.58 36.34 20.78
CA TRP A 534 12.89 36.93 21.15
C TRP A 534 13.81 35.97 21.92
N ASN A 535 13.30 34.86 22.46
CA ASN A 535 14.08 33.81 23.12
C ASN A 535 14.41 32.63 22.19
N ALA A 536 13.87 32.62 20.96
CA ALA A 536 14.13 31.55 19.99
C ALA A 536 15.45 31.80 19.24
N GLN A 537 16.26 30.76 19.06
CA GLN A 537 17.40 30.83 18.14
C GLN A 537 16.91 31.09 16.71
N TRP A 538 17.57 31.99 15.98
CA TRP A 538 17.20 32.41 14.62
C TRP A 538 17.08 31.24 13.63
N ASP A 539 17.75 30.12 13.88
CA ASP A 539 17.72 28.92 13.04
C ASP A 539 16.43 28.07 13.21
N VAL A 540 15.58 28.43 14.17
CA VAL A 540 14.37 27.68 14.58
C VAL A 540 13.06 28.43 14.21
N LEU A 541 13.16 29.73 13.89
CA LEU A 541 12.05 30.57 13.44
C LEU A 541 11.76 30.31 11.95
#